data_AF-A0A7C8K0Q6-F1
#
_entry.id   AF-A0A7C8K0Q6-F1
#
_cell.length_a   1.000
_cell.length_b   1.000
_cell.length_c   1.000
_cell.angle_alpha   90.00
_cell.angle_beta   90.00
_cell.angle_gamma   90.00
#
_symmetry.space_group_name_H-M   'P 1'
#
loop_
_entity.id
_entity.type
_entity.pdbx_description
1 polymer ?
#
loop_
_entity_poly.entity_id
_entity_poly.type
_entity_poly.pdbx_seq_one_letter_code
_entity_poly.pdbx_strand_id
1 'polypeptide(L)'
;MPKPYSKPGAPSLASKKRKRDDKKDNQIDEITFDRSARQEYLTGFHKRKVARIKAAQEEAEKRSRQERVEERKRLREARKEELRLHVEAVNQSLGLNRSDGEEEDEEEGSGTDNEGEGGTEAANGINEESEFVDEEKFTTVTVTTMDDDEDEDEENEEGEEGPAGDEKNTTDTNKSKEGTKDKKGKERKPKQKKKKFRYLSKSERKDDRMRDKVRRSRKKTERTAK
;
A
#
# COMPACT_ATOMS: atom_id res chain seq x y z
N MET A 1 0.21 6.05 57.54
CA MET A 1 1.07 6.58 56.47
C MET A 1 1.12 5.57 55.34
N PRO A 2 0.74 5.92 54.10
CA PRO A 2 0.85 4.98 52.98
C PRO A 2 2.31 4.80 52.58
N LYS A 3 2.73 3.55 52.38
CA LYS A 3 4.11 3.18 51.98
C LYS A 3 4.43 3.81 50.61
N PRO A 4 5.64 4.37 50.39
CA PRO A 4 5.99 4.95 49.09
C PRO A 4 6.06 3.85 48.04
N TYR A 5 5.39 4.06 46.91
CA TYR A 5 5.40 3.15 45.77
C TYR A 5 6.84 2.90 45.30
N SER A 6 7.28 1.64 45.41
CA SER A 6 8.52 1.16 44.78
C SER A 6 8.33 1.20 43.27
N LYS A 7 9.15 2.00 42.57
CA LYS A 7 9.14 2.04 41.10
C LYS A 7 9.65 0.68 40.61
N PRO A 8 8.92 -0.04 39.73
CA PRO A 8 9.46 -1.25 39.13
C PRO A 8 10.73 -0.88 38.34
N GLY A 9 11.83 -1.59 38.61
CA GLY A 9 13.09 -1.39 37.92
C GLY A 9 12.87 -1.52 36.41
N ALA A 10 13.46 -0.59 35.64
CA ALA A 10 13.44 -0.68 34.19
C ALA A 10 13.93 -2.07 33.75
N PRO A 11 13.30 -2.72 32.75
CA PRO A 11 13.78 -4.01 32.27
C PRO A 11 15.23 -3.82 31.83
N SER A 12 16.15 -4.49 32.52
CA SER A 12 17.55 -4.51 32.12
C SER A 12 17.59 -5.04 30.70
N LEU A 13 18.13 -4.24 29.78
CA LEU A 13 18.51 -4.70 28.45
C LEU A 13 19.67 -5.69 28.62
N ALA A 14 19.38 -6.89 29.10
CA ALA A 14 20.30 -8.00 29.05
C ALA A 14 20.63 -8.19 27.57
N SER A 15 21.88 -7.85 27.22
CA SER A 15 22.40 -7.99 25.87
C SER A 15 22.43 -9.47 25.53
N LYS A 16 21.31 -9.97 25.00
CA LYS A 16 21.21 -11.31 24.45
C LYS A 16 22.28 -11.38 23.38
N LYS A 17 23.37 -12.10 23.68
CA LYS A 17 24.49 -12.31 22.76
C LYS A 17 23.89 -12.98 21.53
N ARG A 18 23.66 -12.18 20.47
CA ARG A 18 23.22 -12.70 19.17
C ARG A 18 24.25 -13.76 18.76
N LYS A 19 23.79 -14.99 18.61
CA LYS A 19 24.57 -16.14 18.17
C LYS A 19 25.28 -15.72 16.88
N ARG A 20 26.61 -15.83 16.84
CA ARG A 20 27.44 -15.37 15.70
C ARG A 20 27.45 -16.39 14.55
N ASP A 21 26.47 -17.29 14.50
CA ASP A 21 26.50 -18.42 13.58
C ASP A 21 26.06 -17.97 12.17
N ASP A 22 24.99 -17.17 12.06
CA ASP A 22 24.49 -16.64 10.77
C ASP A 22 25.46 -15.70 10.04
N LYS A 23 26.54 -15.27 10.72
CA LYS A 23 27.58 -14.44 10.11
C LYS A 23 28.53 -15.22 9.22
N LYS A 24 28.66 -16.53 9.43
CA LYS A 24 29.54 -17.38 8.62
C LYS A 24 28.89 -17.75 7.29
N ASP A 25 27.57 -17.97 7.29
CA ASP A 25 26.85 -18.40 6.08
C ASP A 25 26.74 -17.30 5.00
N ASN A 26 26.82 -16.02 5.41
CA ASN A 26 26.83 -14.88 4.50
C ASN A 26 28.24 -14.31 4.26
N GLN A 27 29.27 -15.04 4.69
CA GLN A 27 30.65 -14.61 4.50
C GLN A 27 31.07 -15.00 3.08
N ILE A 28 31.09 -14.02 2.17
CA ILE A 28 31.53 -14.22 0.79
C ILE A 28 33.03 -14.52 0.83
N ASP A 29 33.43 -15.70 0.36
CA ASP A 29 34.83 -16.17 0.41
C ASP A 29 35.77 -15.30 -0.45
N GLU A 30 35.30 -14.80 -1.60
CA GLU A 30 36.09 -13.98 -2.52
C GLU A 30 35.30 -12.80 -3.07
N ILE A 31 35.85 -11.59 -2.97
CA ILE A 31 35.24 -10.37 -3.54
C ILE A 31 36.04 -9.97 -4.78
N THR A 32 35.50 -10.26 -5.96
CA THR A 32 36.09 -9.83 -7.23
C THR A 32 35.69 -8.38 -7.55
N PHE A 33 36.66 -7.54 -7.89
CA PHE A 33 36.41 -6.15 -8.26
C PHE A 33 36.26 -5.97 -9.77
N ASP A 34 35.03 -5.80 -10.24
CA ASP A 34 34.75 -5.47 -11.63
C ASP A 34 34.68 -3.94 -11.84
N ARG A 35 35.53 -3.45 -12.75
CA ARG A 35 35.61 -2.03 -13.10
C ARG A 35 34.35 -1.55 -13.84
N SER A 36 33.70 -2.42 -14.62
CA SER A 36 32.50 -2.09 -15.38
C SER A 36 31.30 -1.89 -14.44
N ALA A 37 31.06 -2.84 -13.53
CA ALA A 37 30.07 -2.73 -12.46
C ALA A 37 30.30 -1.50 -11.58
N ARG A 38 31.56 -1.13 -11.32
CA ARG A 38 31.88 0.12 -10.61
C ARG A 38 31.46 1.36 -11.40
N GLN A 39 31.72 1.40 -12.70
CA GLN A 39 31.32 2.54 -13.54
C GLN A 39 29.79 2.69 -13.56
N GLU A 40 29.05 1.59 -13.72
CA GLU A 40 27.58 1.59 -13.62
C GLU A 40 27.09 2.01 -12.23
N TYR A 41 27.78 1.58 -11.18
CA TYR A 41 27.48 2.04 -9.83
C TYR A 41 27.79 3.54 -9.66
N LEU A 42 28.82 4.10 -10.27
CA LEU A 42 29.10 5.53 -10.13
C LEU A 42 28.18 6.40 -11.00
N THR A 43 27.70 5.95 -12.15
CA THR A 43 26.86 6.77 -13.04
C THR A 43 25.36 6.50 -12.86
N GLY A 44 24.99 5.29 -12.44
CA GLY A 44 23.61 4.82 -12.34
C GLY A 44 22.85 5.22 -11.07
N PHE A 45 23.15 6.37 -10.46
CA PHE A 45 22.49 6.80 -9.20
C PHE A 45 20.97 6.87 -9.32
N HIS A 46 20.46 7.37 -10.45
CA HIS A 46 19.02 7.41 -10.70
C HIS A 46 18.44 6.00 -10.81
N LYS A 47 19.10 5.10 -11.56
CA LYS A 47 18.70 3.68 -11.68
C LYS A 47 18.61 3.01 -10.31
N ARG A 48 19.61 3.21 -9.43
CA ARG A 48 19.58 2.65 -8.06
C ARG A 48 18.52 3.27 -7.17
N LYS A 49 18.27 4.57 -7.30
CA LYS A 49 17.19 5.22 -6.55
C LYS A 49 15.84 4.65 -6.95
N VAL A 50 15.59 4.50 -8.25
CA VAL A 50 14.37 3.89 -8.78
C VAL A 50 14.27 2.44 -8.33
N ALA A 51 15.33 1.64 -8.46
CA ALA A 51 15.36 0.26 -8.01
C ALA A 51 15.03 0.12 -6.51
N ARG A 52 15.57 1.01 -5.66
CA ARG A 52 15.23 1.02 -4.23
C ARG A 52 13.76 1.36 -3.97
N ILE A 53 13.21 2.31 -4.72
CA ILE A 53 11.80 2.67 -4.60
C ILE A 53 10.92 1.49 -5.01
N LYS A 54 11.23 0.85 -6.15
CA LYS A 54 10.53 -0.34 -6.63
C LYS A 54 10.62 -1.50 -5.64
N ALA A 55 11.81 -1.82 -5.14
CA ALA A 55 11.97 -2.87 -4.14
C ALA A 55 11.15 -2.59 -2.87
N ALA A 56 11.10 -1.34 -2.41
CA ALA A 56 10.27 -0.97 -1.26
C ALA A 56 8.75 -1.09 -1.56
N GLN A 57 8.33 -0.82 -2.80
CA GLN A 57 6.95 -1.03 -3.24
C GLN A 57 6.62 -2.53 -3.31
N GLU A 58 7.48 -3.32 -3.94
CA GLU A 58 7.34 -4.78 -4.07
C GLU A 58 7.31 -5.47 -2.69
N GLU A 59 8.17 -5.06 -1.75
CA GLU A 59 8.12 -5.58 -0.37
C GLU A 59 6.81 -5.24 0.34
N ALA A 60 6.29 -4.02 0.15
CA ALA A 60 5.02 -3.60 0.74
C ALA A 60 3.84 -4.37 0.14
N GLU A 61 3.83 -4.58 -1.19
CA GLU A 61 2.82 -5.38 -1.89
C GLU A 61 2.87 -6.85 -1.46
N LYS A 62 4.08 -7.42 -1.35
CA LYS A 62 4.26 -8.80 -0.88
C LYS A 62 3.73 -8.98 0.55
N ARG A 63 4.03 -8.04 1.45
CA ARG A 63 3.49 -8.05 2.82
C ARG A 63 1.97 -7.90 2.84
N SER A 64 1.41 -6.97 2.07
CA SER A 64 -0.04 -6.79 1.99
C SER A 64 -0.75 -8.04 1.45
N ARG A 65 -0.17 -8.72 0.45
CA ARG A 65 -0.71 -10.00 -0.05
C ARG A 65 -0.66 -11.09 1.01
N GLN A 66 0.45 -11.21 1.74
CA GLN A 66 0.61 -12.18 2.83
C GLN A 66 -0.41 -11.89 3.95
N GLU A 67 -0.54 -10.64 4.38
CA GLU A 67 -1.53 -10.22 5.39
C GLU A 67 -2.96 -10.56 4.97
N ARG A 68 -3.35 -10.28 3.71
CA ARG A 68 -4.68 -10.65 3.20
C ARG A 68 -4.93 -12.16 3.21
N VAL A 69 -3.92 -12.96 2.86
CA VAL A 69 -4.02 -14.43 2.88
C VAL A 69 -4.16 -14.93 4.32
N GLU A 70 -3.36 -14.41 5.24
CA GLU A 70 -3.45 -14.73 6.67
C GLU A 70 -4.80 -14.32 7.26
N GLU A 71 -5.32 -13.14 6.95
CA GLU A 71 -6.64 -12.67 7.39
C GLU A 71 -7.76 -13.59 6.88
N ARG A 72 -7.71 -13.98 5.60
CA ARG A 72 -8.68 -14.94 5.03
C ARG A 72 -8.59 -16.29 5.72
N LYS A 73 -7.37 -16.77 6.00
CA LYS A 73 -7.16 -18.03 6.73
C LYS A 73 -7.74 -17.95 8.14
N ARG A 74 -7.45 -16.88 8.88
CA ARG A 74 -8.00 -16.63 10.22
C ARG A 74 -9.53 -16.56 10.23
N LEU A 75 -10.14 -15.93 9.23
CA LEU A 75 -11.61 -15.89 9.11
C LEU A 75 -12.21 -17.27 8.86
N ARG A 76 -11.57 -18.11 8.03
CA ARG A 76 -12.02 -19.48 7.80
C ARG A 76 -11.89 -20.33 9.06
N GLU A 77 -10.76 -20.22 9.76
CA GLU A 77 -10.51 -20.91 11.03
C GLU A 77 -11.53 -20.49 12.09
N ALA A 78 -11.78 -19.19 12.26
CA ALA A 78 -12.79 -18.68 13.19
C ALA A 78 -14.20 -19.21 12.88
N ARG A 79 -14.59 -19.26 11.60
CA ARG A 79 -15.89 -19.85 11.18
C ARG A 79 -15.95 -21.36 11.46
N LYS A 80 -14.85 -22.09 11.25
CA LYS A 80 -14.77 -23.53 11.54
C LYS A 80 -14.89 -23.78 13.04
N GLU A 81 -14.23 -22.98 13.86
CA GLU A 81 -14.32 -23.04 15.32
C GLU A 81 -15.73 -22.70 15.82
N GLU A 82 -16.34 -21.63 15.29
CA GLU A 82 -17.73 -21.26 15.62
C GLU A 82 -18.71 -22.38 15.26
N LEU A 83 -18.58 -22.97 14.08
CA LEU A 83 -19.40 -24.10 13.66
C LEU A 83 -19.20 -25.31 14.58
N ARG A 84 -17.94 -25.64 14.92
CA ARG A 84 -17.62 -26.75 15.84
C ARG A 84 -18.25 -26.52 17.21
N LEU A 85 -18.12 -25.32 17.78
CA LEU A 85 -18.72 -24.97 19.07
C LEU A 85 -20.25 -25.02 19.01
N HIS A 86 -20.85 -24.57 17.91
CA HIS A 86 -22.30 -24.61 17.72
C HIS A 86 -22.82 -26.06 17.63
N VAL A 87 -22.16 -26.93 16.86
CA VAL A 87 -22.49 -28.35 16.77
C VAL A 87 -22.34 -29.03 18.14
N GLU A 88 -21.26 -28.73 18.86
CA GLU A 88 -21.05 -29.23 20.23
C GLU A 88 -22.19 -28.79 21.16
N ALA A 89 -22.57 -27.50 21.13
CA ALA A 89 -23.66 -26.97 21.94
C ALA A 89 -25.02 -27.60 21.60
N VAL A 90 -25.31 -27.84 20.31
CA VAL A 90 -26.54 -28.51 19.86
C VAL A 90 -26.55 -29.96 20.33
N ASN A 91 -25.44 -30.69 20.16
CA ASN A 91 -25.31 -32.09 20.61
C ASN A 91 -25.50 -32.21 22.13
N GLN A 92 -24.92 -31.30 22.91
CA GLN A 92 -25.14 -31.20 24.36
C GLN A 92 -26.62 -30.96 24.70
N SER A 93 -27.30 -30.05 23.98
CA SER A 93 -28.71 -29.73 24.22
C SER A 93 -29.65 -30.89 23.90
N LEU A 94 -29.34 -31.69 22.88
CA LEU A 94 -30.09 -32.87 22.46
C LEU A 94 -29.79 -34.11 23.34
N GLY A 95 -28.90 -33.99 24.33
CA GLY A 95 -28.48 -35.11 25.16
C GLY A 95 -27.71 -36.20 24.41
N LEU A 96 -27.26 -35.90 23.19
CA LEU A 96 -26.45 -36.77 22.33
C LEU A 96 -24.98 -36.65 22.74
N ASN A 97 -24.67 -36.87 24.01
CA ASN A 97 -23.29 -37.12 24.45
C ASN A 97 -22.92 -38.55 24.01
N ARG A 98 -22.75 -38.76 22.69
CA ARG A 98 -22.36 -40.06 22.15
C ARG A 98 -20.93 -40.37 22.60
N SER A 99 -20.83 -41.38 23.47
CA SER A 99 -19.62 -42.08 23.91
C SER A 99 -18.96 -42.92 22.81
N ASP A 100 -18.99 -42.50 21.55
CA ASP A 100 -18.60 -43.36 20.42
C ASP A 100 -17.88 -42.55 19.35
N GLY A 101 -16.58 -42.34 19.55
CA GLY A 101 -15.61 -43.13 18.81
C GLY A 101 -15.24 -42.75 17.38
N GLU A 102 -15.74 -41.67 16.79
CA GLU A 102 -15.31 -41.25 15.45
C GLU A 102 -14.99 -39.76 15.43
N GLU A 103 -13.77 -39.42 15.88
CA GLU A 103 -13.05 -38.27 15.36
C GLU A 103 -12.72 -38.59 13.90
N GLU A 104 -13.66 -38.33 13.01
CA GLU A 104 -13.38 -38.25 11.58
C GLU A 104 -12.54 -36.97 11.39
N ASP A 105 -11.23 -37.13 11.58
CA ASP A 105 -10.20 -36.21 11.12
C ASP A 105 -10.28 -36.21 9.60
N GLU A 106 -11.21 -35.43 9.05
CA GLU A 106 -11.23 -35.06 7.63
C GLU A 106 -9.99 -34.20 7.36
N GLU A 107 -8.88 -34.91 7.20
CA GLU A 107 -7.65 -34.49 6.59
C GLU A 107 -7.90 -34.14 5.10
N GLU A 108 -7.30 -33.04 4.68
CA GLU A 108 -7.06 -32.64 3.29
C GLU A 108 -8.25 -32.35 2.36
N GLY A 109 -8.79 -31.15 2.51
CA GLY A 109 -9.15 -30.31 1.38
C GLY A 109 -7.98 -29.41 0.94
N SER A 110 -6.84 -30.00 0.54
CA SER A 110 -5.77 -29.27 -0.17
C SER A 110 -6.26 -28.93 -1.59
N GLY A 111 -7.13 -27.93 -1.68
CA GLY A 111 -7.44 -27.26 -2.94
C GLY A 111 -6.24 -26.43 -3.35
N THR A 112 -5.28 -27.09 -4.01
CA THR A 112 -4.34 -26.44 -4.91
C THR A 112 -5.16 -25.68 -5.95
N ASP A 113 -5.25 -24.36 -5.81
CA ASP A 113 -5.76 -23.48 -6.86
C ASP A 113 -4.66 -23.40 -7.93
N ASN A 114 -4.58 -24.52 -8.66
CA ASN A 114 -3.94 -24.68 -9.94
C ASN A 114 -4.74 -23.85 -10.95
N GLU A 115 -4.09 -22.82 -11.48
CA GLU A 115 -4.34 -22.23 -12.80
C GLU A 115 -5.80 -22.26 -13.29
N GLY A 116 -6.51 -21.15 -13.08
CA GLY A 116 -7.76 -20.87 -13.76
C GLY A 116 -7.52 -20.55 -15.25
N GLU A 117 -7.25 -21.60 -16.03
CA GLU A 117 -7.48 -21.66 -17.48
C GLU A 117 -8.34 -22.91 -17.73
N GLY A 118 -9.46 -22.76 -18.45
CA GLY A 118 -10.25 -23.89 -18.94
C GLY A 118 -11.68 -23.99 -18.41
N GLY A 119 -12.43 -22.88 -18.37
CA GLY A 119 -13.89 -22.95 -18.44
C GLY A 119 -14.31 -23.15 -19.89
N THR A 120 -14.59 -24.39 -20.28
CA THR A 120 -15.21 -24.72 -21.56
C THR A 120 -16.64 -24.18 -21.57
N GLU A 121 -16.85 -22.99 -22.14
CA GLU A 121 -18.18 -22.54 -22.52
C GLU A 121 -18.33 -22.58 -24.03
N ALA A 122 -19.39 -23.26 -24.42
CA ALA A 122 -19.75 -23.57 -25.77
C ALA A 122 -19.87 -22.29 -26.62
N ALA A 123 -19.41 -22.41 -27.85
CA ALA A 123 -19.70 -21.49 -28.93
C ALA A 123 -21.19 -21.13 -28.98
N ASN A 124 -21.55 -19.94 -28.52
CA ASN A 124 -22.71 -19.17 -28.93
C ASN A 124 -22.28 -17.70 -28.99
N GLY A 125 -22.46 -17.08 -30.16
CA GLY A 125 -21.84 -15.80 -30.52
C GLY A 125 -22.19 -14.63 -29.60
N ILE A 126 -21.15 -14.07 -28.97
CA ILE A 126 -20.79 -12.65 -28.83
C ILE A 126 -21.94 -11.64 -28.93
N ASN A 127 -22.96 -11.78 -28.07
CA ASN A 127 -23.92 -10.74 -27.70
C ASN A 127 -24.58 -11.15 -26.38
N GLU A 128 -23.78 -11.14 -25.31
CA GLU A 128 -24.29 -11.38 -23.96
C GLU A 128 -24.94 -10.08 -23.44
N GLU A 129 -26.26 -10.07 -23.35
CA GLU A 129 -27.01 -9.01 -22.67
C GLU A 129 -27.17 -9.39 -21.20
N SER A 130 -26.67 -8.53 -20.30
CA SER A 130 -26.83 -8.70 -18.86
C SER A 130 -27.76 -7.63 -18.30
N GLU A 131 -28.85 -8.06 -17.67
CA GLU A 131 -29.84 -7.17 -17.05
C GLU A 131 -29.45 -6.90 -15.59
N PHE A 132 -29.19 -5.63 -15.27
CA PHE A 132 -28.96 -5.18 -13.90
C PHE A 132 -30.19 -4.42 -13.39
N VAL A 133 -30.72 -4.89 -12.27
CA VAL A 133 -31.88 -4.29 -11.59
C VAL A 133 -31.41 -3.68 -10.27
N ASP A 134 -31.37 -2.35 -10.22
CA ASP A 134 -31.30 -1.60 -8.97
C ASP A 134 -32.71 -1.16 -8.57
N GLU A 135 -32.95 -0.97 -7.26
CA GLU A 135 -34.27 -0.70 -6.65
C GLU A 135 -35.05 0.50 -7.27
N GLU A 136 -34.38 1.39 -8.01
CA GLU A 136 -35.00 2.51 -8.73
C GLU A 136 -34.67 2.55 -10.24
N LYS A 137 -33.79 1.67 -10.78
CA LYS A 137 -33.30 1.78 -12.17
C LYS A 137 -33.01 0.41 -12.80
N PHE A 138 -33.49 0.23 -14.03
CA PHE A 138 -33.17 -0.91 -14.88
C PHE A 138 -32.16 -0.48 -15.96
N THR A 139 -31.02 -1.15 -16.02
CA THR A 139 -29.98 -0.90 -17.04
C THR A 139 -29.51 -2.22 -17.63
N THR A 140 -29.47 -2.31 -18.96
CA THR A 140 -28.94 -3.47 -19.68
C THR A 140 -27.59 -3.13 -20.27
N VAL A 141 -26.59 -3.98 -20.04
CA VAL A 141 -25.23 -3.83 -20.59
C VAL A 141 -25.00 -4.92 -21.61
N THR A 142 -24.63 -4.53 -22.83
CA THR A 142 -24.29 -5.42 -23.95
C THR A 142 -22.78 -5.35 -24.23
N VAL A 143 -22.11 -6.50 -24.31
CA VAL A 143 -20.67 -6.59 -24.56
C VAL A 143 -20.43 -7.09 -25.98
N THR A 144 -19.91 -6.21 -26.85
CA THR A 144 -19.50 -6.54 -28.23
C THR A 144 -17.98 -6.45 -28.34
N THR A 145 -17.33 -7.46 -28.93
CA THR A 145 -15.91 -7.39 -29.26
C THR A 145 -15.71 -6.45 -30.44
N MET A 146 -14.91 -5.39 -30.27
CA MET A 146 -14.38 -4.61 -31.39
C MET A 146 -13.13 -5.34 -31.88
N ASP A 147 -13.19 -5.89 -33.09
CA ASP A 147 -12.02 -6.43 -33.77
C ASP A 147 -11.21 -5.23 -34.30
N ASP A 148 -9.98 -5.06 -33.79
CA ASP A 148 -9.10 -3.90 -34.04
C ASP A 148 -8.18 -4.09 -35.26
N ASP A 149 -8.51 -4.95 -36.23
CA ASP A 149 -7.70 -5.21 -37.43
C ASP A 149 -8.56 -5.32 -38.71
N GLU A 150 -8.30 -4.46 -39.71
CA GLU A 150 -8.94 -4.29 -41.05
C GLU A 150 -10.36 -3.67 -41.01
N ASP A 151 -10.63 -2.41 -41.36
CA ASP A 151 -10.25 -1.72 -42.59
C ASP A 151 -10.05 -0.20 -42.39
N GLU A 152 -8.84 0.24 -42.66
CA GLU A 152 -8.53 1.58 -43.15
C GLU A 152 -8.83 1.55 -44.66
N ASP A 153 -10.01 2.03 -45.09
CA ASP A 153 -10.20 2.94 -46.25
C ASP A 153 -11.64 2.96 -46.82
N GLU A 154 -12.08 4.19 -47.14
CA GLU A 154 -13.21 4.59 -47.99
C GLU A 154 -14.64 4.65 -47.38
N GLU A 155 -14.90 5.72 -46.62
CA GLU A 155 -15.84 6.74 -47.14
C GLU A 155 -15.41 8.16 -46.71
N ASN A 156 -15.16 8.95 -47.76
CA ASN A 156 -14.60 10.30 -47.83
C ASN A 156 -15.66 11.38 -47.52
N GLU A 157 -15.21 12.64 -47.44
CA GLU A 157 -15.94 13.93 -47.26
C GLU A 157 -16.13 14.44 -45.81
N GLU A 158 -15.53 15.55 -45.32
CA GLU A 158 -14.72 16.62 -45.91
C GLU A 158 -13.85 17.33 -44.83
N GLY A 159 -12.61 17.70 -45.21
CA GLY A 159 -11.88 18.92 -44.80
C GLY A 159 -11.27 18.98 -43.39
N GLU A 160 -10.06 19.47 -43.14
CA GLU A 160 -9.10 20.23 -43.94
C GLU A 160 -7.84 20.41 -43.06
N GLU A 161 -6.67 20.13 -43.64
CA GLU A 161 -5.32 20.70 -43.38
C GLU A 161 -4.56 20.49 -42.04
N GLY A 162 -3.34 19.94 -42.18
CA GLY A 162 -2.26 19.93 -41.19
C GLY A 162 -1.55 21.30 -41.03
N PRO A 163 -0.27 21.40 -40.58
CA PRO A 163 0.76 20.35 -40.53
C PRO A 163 1.66 20.28 -39.26
N ALA A 164 2.32 19.13 -39.14
CA ALA A 164 3.74 18.85 -38.83
C ALA A 164 4.52 19.61 -37.73
N GLY A 165 5.16 18.79 -36.86
CA GLY A 165 6.58 18.86 -36.45
C GLY A 165 7.01 20.06 -35.60
N ASP A 166 8.06 20.06 -34.81
CA ASP A 166 9.07 19.12 -34.34
C ASP A 166 9.80 19.90 -33.21
N GLU A 167 10.50 19.16 -32.38
CA GLU A 167 11.39 19.49 -31.28
C GLU A 167 11.96 20.92 -31.01
N LYS A 168 12.21 21.08 -29.71
CA LYS A 168 13.38 21.70 -29.02
C LYS A 168 13.28 23.15 -28.52
N ASN A 169 13.59 23.19 -27.21
CA ASN A 169 14.53 24.07 -26.51
C ASN A 169 14.01 25.27 -25.69
N THR A 170 14.46 25.20 -24.43
CA THR A 170 15.09 26.26 -23.62
C THR A 170 14.25 27.33 -22.91
N THR A 171 14.48 27.32 -21.59
CA THR A 171 14.77 28.46 -20.69
C THR A 171 13.65 29.39 -20.19
N ASP A 172 13.74 29.57 -18.88
CA ASP A 172 13.22 30.62 -18.01
C ASP A 172 12.76 31.93 -18.66
N THR A 173 11.62 32.47 -18.21
CA THR A 173 11.58 33.72 -17.41
C THR A 173 10.16 34.17 -17.05
N ASN A 174 10.03 34.72 -15.84
CA ASN A 174 8.91 35.53 -15.37
C ASN A 174 8.59 36.70 -16.31
N LYS A 175 7.31 36.94 -16.65
CA LYS A 175 6.64 38.25 -16.43
C LYS A 175 5.12 38.21 -16.63
N SER A 176 4.46 38.92 -15.72
CA SER A 176 3.08 39.39 -15.68
C SER A 176 2.57 40.09 -16.95
N LYS A 177 1.26 39.93 -17.24
CA LYS A 177 0.24 40.98 -17.44
C LYS A 177 -1.10 40.31 -17.77
N GLU A 178 -2.11 40.43 -16.93
CA GLU A 178 -3.10 41.54 -16.92
C GLU A 178 -4.14 41.37 -18.04
N GLY A 179 -5.29 40.82 -17.64
CA GLY A 179 -6.50 40.72 -18.44
C GLY A 179 -7.70 40.93 -17.51
N THR A 180 -8.11 42.18 -17.38
CA THR A 180 -9.40 42.58 -16.81
C THR A 180 -10.48 42.34 -17.86
N LYS A 181 -11.56 41.64 -17.47
CA LYS A 181 -12.96 42.08 -17.62
C LYS A 181 -13.95 40.98 -17.21
N ASP A 182 -14.79 41.38 -16.27
CA ASP A 182 -16.22 41.08 -16.15
C ASP A 182 -16.69 39.62 -16.00
N LYS A 183 -16.96 39.25 -14.73
CA LYS A 183 -18.15 38.48 -14.35
C LYS A 183 -18.55 38.84 -12.91
N LYS A 184 -19.52 39.76 -12.81
CA LYS A 184 -20.32 40.03 -11.61
C LYS A 184 -21.00 38.74 -11.17
N GLY A 185 -21.01 38.49 -9.85
CA GLY A 185 -22.04 37.68 -9.20
C GLY A 185 -21.79 36.17 -9.03
N LYS A 186 -20.66 35.76 -8.43
CA LYS A 186 -20.64 34.55 -7.59
C LYS A 186 -19.80 34.85 -6.35
N GLU A 187 -20.44 34.86 -5.18
CA GLU A 187 -19.73 34.90 -3.90
C GLU A 187 -18.72 33.74 -3.86
N ARG A 188 -17.44 34.09 -4.00
CA ARG A 188 -16.36 33.11 -4.01
C ARG A 188 -16.19 32.60 -2.60
N LYS A 189 -16.68 31.39 -2.31
CA LYS A 189 -16.37 30.67 -1.06
C LYS A 189 -14.86 30.75 -0.79
N PRO A 190 -14.41 31.09 0.42
CA PRO A 190 -13.01 31.30 0.70
C PRO A 190 -12.22 30.03 0.39
N LYS A 191 -11.26 30.14 -0.55
CA LYS A 191 -10.39 29.01 -0.93
C LYS A 191 -9.68 28.49 0.33
N GLN A 192 -9.83 27.18 0.59
CA GLN A 192 -9.12 26.53 1.68
C GLN A 192 -7.61 26.71 1.48
N LYS A 193 -6.94 27.32 2.46
CA LYS A 193 -5.50 27.55 2.38
C LYS A 193 -4.79 26.20 2.37
N LYS A 194 -3.88 26.00 1.41
CA LYS A 194 -3.03 24.79 1.34
C LYS A 194 -2.43 24.52 2.72
N LYS A 195 -2.58 23.29 3.23
CA LYS A 195 -2.00 22.88 4.51
C LYS A 195 -0.49 23.08 4.42
N LYS A 196 0.05 23.99 5.24
CA LYS A 196 1.50 24.17 5.36
C LYS A 196 2.04 22.92 6.05
N PHE A 197 2.65 22.01 5.28
CA PHE A 197 3.39 20.89 5.86
C PHE A 197 4.44 21.48 6.80
N ARG A 198 4.37 21.09 8.06
CA ARG A 198 5.32 21.50 9.09
C ARG A 198 5.84 20.21 9.68
N TYR A 199 7.16 20.14 9.83
CA TYR A 199 7.84 18.97 10.42
C TYR A 199 7.36 18.64 11.83
N LEU A 200 6.79 19.63 12.52
CA LEU A 200 6.23 19.50 13.87
C LEU A 200 4.91 20.24 13.96
N SER A 201 3.99 19.67 14.74
CA SER A 201 2.73 20.29 15.14
C SER A 201 2.97 21.58 15.94
N LYS A 202 1.91 22.39 16.11
CA LYS A 202 2.02 23.65 16.88
C LYS A 202 2.38 23.39 18.36
N SER A 203 1.92 22.28 18.94
CA SER A 203 2.21 21.87 20.32
C SER A 203 3.67 21.45 20.47
N GLU A 204 4.15 20.52 19.65
CA GLU A 204 5.54 20.04 19.70
C GLU A 204 6.55 21.18 19.54
N ARG A 205 6.27 22.13 18.62
CA ARG A 205 7.11 23.32 18.46
C ARG A 205 7.14 24.21 19.70
N LYS A 206 6.03 24.31 20.45
CA LYS A 206 6.00 25.06 21.71
C LYS A 206 6.86 24.34 22.75
N ASP A 207 6.75 23.02 22.83
CA ASP A 207 7.53 22.22 23.79
C ASP A 207 9.03 22.30 23.52
N ASP A 208 9.45 22.22 22.25
CA ASP A 208 10.84 22.38 21.86
C ASP A 208 11.37 23.78 22.16
N ARG A 209 10.59 24.83 21.89
CA ARG A 209 10.96 26.20 22.28
C ARG A 209 11.12 26.35 23.78
N MET A 210 10.26 25.71 24.57
CA MET A 210 10.36 25.74 26.03
C MET A 210 11.61 24.99 26.50
N ARG A 211 11.88 23.81 25.95
CA ARG A 211 13.10 23.03 26.23
C ARG A 211 14.36 23.80 25.88
N ASP A 212 14.40 24.45 24.72
CA ASP A 212 15.53 25.26 24.30
C ASP A 212 15.72 26.51 25.16
N LYS A 213 14.62 27.15 25.60
CA LYS A 213 14.68 28.26 26.55
C LYS A 213 15.31 27.82 27.88
N VAL A 214 14.91 26.66 28.40
CA VAL A 214 15.48 26.08 29.64
C VAL A 214 16.96 25.70 29.44
N ARG A 215 17.32 25.10 28.30
CA ARG A 215 18.71 24.77 27.99
C ARG A 215 19.58 26.02 27.90
N ARG A 216 19.09 27.08 27.25
CA ARG A 216 19.79 28.36 27.14
C ARG A 216 19.93 29.07 28.47
N SER A 217 18.90 29.04 29.33
CA SER A 217 18.99 29.63 30.67
C SER A 217 20.01 28.89 31.54
N ARG A 218 20.01 27.55 31.53
CA ARG A 218 21.01 26.74 32.25
C ARG A 218 22.44 27.00 31.77
N LYS A 219 22.67 27.02 30.45
CA LYS A 219 23.98 27.38 29.88
C LYS A 219 24.41 28.80 30.24
N LYS A 220 23.47 29.74 30.36
CA LYS A 220 23.76 31.11 30.78
C LYS A 220 24.19 31.14 32.25
N THR A 221 23.47 30.46 33.14
CA THR A 221 23.81 30.40 34.56
C THR A 221 25.16 29.72 34.80
N GLU A 222 25.47 28.64 34.07
CA GLU A 222 26.76 27.96 34.12
C GLU A 222 27.92 28.85 33.67
N ARG A 223 27.71 29.71 32.67
CA ARG A 223 28.71 30.67 32.19
C ARG A 223 28.95 31.84 33.14
N THR A 224 27.91 32.28 33.86
CA THR A 224 28.02 33.39 34.82
C THR A 224 28.48 32.96 36.20
N ALA A 225 28.43 31.66 36.49
CA ALA A 225 28.88 31.08 37.77
C ALA A 225 30.36 30.66 37.77
N LYS A 226 31.08 30.90 36.68
CA LYS A 226 32.52 30.67 36.53
C LYS A 226 33.23 32.00 36.36
#